data_AF-A0A2D8BG38-F1
#
_entry.id   AF-A0A2D8BG38-F1
#
_cell.length_a   1.000
_cell.length_b   1.000
_cell.length_c   1.000
_cell.angle_alpha   90.00
_cell.angle_beta   90.00
_cell.angle_gamma   90.00
#
_symmetry.space_group_name_H-M   'P 1'
#
loop_
_entity.id
_entity.type
_entity.pdbx_description
1 polymer ?
#
loop_
_entity_poly.entity_id
_entity_poly.type
_entity_poly.pdbx_seq_one_letter_code
_entity_poly.pdbx_strand_id
1 'polypeptide(L)'
;MKTEKETKQDELAAIGIGAMIVFIALILVAAVAAAVIIQTAEKLQQNAQASGDDTQEQMSTKVTLINVVIETVDAGTPNFELFATLELAPGSEPTQSDDIGYTVICLGDGPDNTPGTADDTTEFAQGDLTGATAHTGDGRTGDAANGGTAAAPVAQTLNPGTTYVVVMDIDECAPAANTDHVMLFTVEAGGSTYEELQYGSSPSVGDVVV
;
A
#
# COMPACT_ATOMS: atom_id res chain seq x y z
N MET A 1 -73.65 -28.64 43.83
CA MET A 1 -72.34 -28.17 44.34
C MET A 1 -71.13 -28.91 43.78
N LYS A 2 -71.21 -30.20 43.37
CA LYS A 2 -70.05 -30.92 42.81
C LYS A 2 -69.67 -30.46 41.38
N THR A 3 -70.65 -30.15 40.53
CA THR A 3 -70.47 -29.78 39.11
C THR A 3 -69.86 -28.39 38.88
N GLU A 4 -70.13 -27.40 39.74
CA GLU A 4 -69.53 -26.05 39.64
C GLU A 4 -68.04 -26.02 40.04
N LYS A 5 -67.57 -27.04 40.76
CA LYS A 5 -66.17 -27.11 41.21
C LYS A 5 -65.27 -27.71 40.12
N GLU A 6 -65.79 -28.62 39.29
CA GLU A 6 -65.07 -29.20 38.15
C GLU A 6 -64.92 -28.19 37.00
N THR A 7 -65.97 -27.44 36.64
CA THR A 7 -65.87 -26.41 35.58
C THR A 7 -64.85 -25.32 35.89
N LYS A 8 -64.75 -24.90 37.16
CA LYS A 8 -63.70 -23.95 37.60
C LYS A 8 -62.29 -24.54 37.53
N GLN A 9 -62.13 -25.86 37.74
CA GLN A 9 -60.83 -26.52 37.62
C GLN A 9 -60.40 -26.67 36.16
N ASP A 10 -61.32 -27.00 35.26
CA ASP A 10 -61.05 -27.09 33.83
C ASP A 10 -60.68 -25.72 33.24
N GLU A 11 -61.33 -24.65 33.71
CA GLU A 11 -61.01 -23.28 33.30
C GLU A 11 -59.62 -22.83 33.78
N LEU A 12 -59.23 -23.21 35.01
CA LEU A 12 -57.88 -22.99 35.53
C LEU A 12 -56.82 -23.80 34.76
N ALA A 13 -57.14 -25.05 34.39
CA ALA A 13 -56.26 -25.88 33.58
C ALA A 13 -56.06 -25.32 32.16
N ALA A 14 -57.13 -24.81 31.53
CA ALA A 14 -57.08 -24.17 30.22
C ALA A 14 -56.24 -22.88 30.24
N ILE A 15 -56.36 -22.06 31.29
CA ILE A 15 -55.53 -20.85 31.49
C ILE A 15 -54.05 -21.23 31.65
N GLY A 16 -53.75 -22.30 32.40
CA GLY A 16 -52.39 -22.78 32.60
C GLY A 16 -51.72 -23.24 31.29
N ILE A 17 -52.47 -23.93 30.43
CA ILE A 17 -51.99 -24.34 29.09
C ILE A 17 -51.74 -23.10 28.22
N GLY A 18 -52.66 -22.12 28.23
CA GLY A 18 -52.49 -20.85 27.52
C GLY A 18 -51.25 -20.07 27.97
N ALA A 19 -51.01 -20.03 29.28
CA ALA A 19 -49.82 -19.40 29.86
C ALA A 19 -48.51 -20.09 29.43
N MET A 20 -48.48 -21.42 29.40
CA MET A 20 -47.30 -22.16 28.92
C MET A 20 -47.03 -21.95 27.42
N ILE A 21 -48.08 -21.85 26.59
CA ILE A 21 -47.92 -21.58 25.15
C ILE A 21 -47.29 -20.19 24.94
N VAL A 22 -47.78 -19.16 25.63
CA VAL A 22 -47.23 -17.80 25.53
C VAL A 22 -45.79 -17.77 26.06
N PHE A 23 -45.51 -18.49 27.14
CA PHE A 23 -44.15 -18.58 27.70
C PHE A 23 -43.15 -19.15 26.68
N ILE A 24 -43.51 -20.26 26.01
CA ILE A 24 -42.65 -20.86 24.98
C ILE A 24 -42.49 -19.90 23.79
N ALA A 25 -43.59 -19.26 23.34
CA ALA A 25 -43.53 -18.30 22.24
C ALA A 25 -42.59 -17.13 22.55
N LEU A 26 -42.64 -16.59 23.76
CA LEU A 26 -41.76 -15.51 24.20
C LEU A 26 -40.29 -15.93 24.22
N ILE A 27 -39.99 -17.16 24.65
CA ILE A 27 -38.62 -17.70 24.63
C ILE A 27 -38.11 -17.80 23.18
N LEU A 28 -38.93 -18.26 22.24
CA LEU A 28 -38.52 -18.39 20.85
C LEU A 28 -38.26 -17.02 20.20
N VAL A 29 -39.10 -16.02 20.46
CA VAL A 29 -38.89 -14.65 19.98
C VAL A 29 -37.61 -14.05 20.59
N ALA A 30 -37.39 -14.25 21.89
CA ALA A 30 -36.18 -13.79 22.58
C ALA A 30 -34.92 -14.45 22.01
N ALA A 31 -34.96 -15.74 21.68
CA ALA A 31 -33.84 -16.46 21.08
C ALA A 31 -33.46 -15.91 19.70
N VAL A 32 -34.45 -15.65 18.82
CA VAL A 32 -34.21 -15.06 17.50
C VAL A 32 -33.63 -13.64 17.63
N ALA A 33 -34.20 -12.82 18.53
CA ALA A 33 -33.69 -11.48 18.78
C ALA A 33 -32.24 -11.49 19.29
N ALA A 34 -31.92 -12.38 20.23
CA ALA A 34 -30.55 -12.55 20.74
C ALA A 34 -29.58 -12.98 19.63
N ALA A 35 -29.97 -13.91 18.76
CA ALA A 35 -29.14 -14.36 17.65
C ALA A 35 -28.79 -13.21 16.68
N VAL A 36 -29.75 -12.36 16.33
CA VAL A 36 -29.51 -11.20 15.45
C VAL A 36 -28.61 -10.15 16.13
N ILE A 37 -28.80 -9.91 17.43
CA ILE A 37 -27.94 -9.01 18.21
C ILE A 37 -26.50 -9.52 18.22
N ILE A 38 -26.30 -10.81 18.50
CA ILE A 38 -24.98 -11.43 18.52
C ILE A 38 -24.33 -11.35 17.14
N GLN A 39 -25.04 -11.72 16.07
CA GLN A 39 -24.51 -11.68 14.71
C GLN A 39 -24.09 -10.26 14.30
N THR A 40 -24.88 -9.26 14.67
CA THR A 40 -24.55 -7.86 14.39
C THR A 40 -23.33 -7.42 15.19
N ALA A 41 -23.26 -7.80 16.47
CA ALA A 41 -22.11 -7.50 17.32
C ALA A 41 -20.81 -8.16 16.80
N GLU A 42 -20.86 -9.41 16.38
CA GLU A 42 -19.72 -10.13 15.79
C GLU A 42 -19.27 -9.48 14.49
N LYS A 43 -20.21 -9.14 13.59
CA LYS A 43 -19.89 -8.45 12.35
C LYS A 43 -19.25 -7.08 12.60
N LEU A 44 -19.77 -6.31 13.56
CA LEU A 44 -19.19 -5.03 13.93
C LEU A 44 -17.78 -5.20 14.52
N GLN A 45 -17.53 -6.25 15.30
CA GLN A 45 -16.21 -6.55 15.84
C GLN A 45 -15.21 -6.96 14.75
N GLN A 46 -15.62 -7.80 13.80
CA GLN A 46 -14.77 -8.19 12.66
C GLN A 46 -14.44 -6.99 11.78
N ASN A 47 -15.44 -6.16 11.45
CA ASN A 47 -15.22 -4.94 10.69
C ASN A 47 -14.30 -3.95 11.43
N ALA A 48 -14.44 -3.83 12.76
CA ALA A 48 -13.58 -2.98 13.57
C ALA A 48 -12.14 -3.51 13.65
N GLN A 49 -11.94 -4.83 13.68
CA GLN A 49 -10.62 -5.46 13.62
C GLN A 49 -9.98 -5.22 12.24
N ALA A 50 -10.68 -5.58 11.16
CA ALA A 50 -10.18 -5.39 9.80
C ALA A 50 -9.81 -3.91 9.53
N SER A 51 -10.68 -2.96 9.90
CA SER A 51 -10.35 -1.54 9.75
C SER A 51 -9.18 -1.09 10.62
N GLY A 52 -8.99 -1.73 11.78
CA GLY A 52 -7.85 -1.48 12.66
C GLY A 52 -6.55 -2.01 12.07
N ASP A 53 -6.60 -3.20 11.47
CA ASP A 53 -5.48 -3.83 10.77
C ASP A 53 -5.10 -3.01 9.52
N ASP A 54 -6.07 -2.63 8.68
CA ASP A 54 -5.84 -1.76 7.51
C ASP A 54 -5.20 -0.41 7.91
N THR A 55 -5.65 0.19 9.01
CA THR A 55 -5.09 1.46 9.50
C THR A 55 -3.68 1.26 10.05
N GLN A 56 -3.41 0.12 10.68
CA GLN A 56 -2.08 -0.22 11.16
C GLN A 56 -1.13 -0.41 9.97
N GLU A 57 -1.56 -1.12 8.94
CA GLU A 57 -0.80 -1.33 7.71
C GLU A 57 -0.49 0.00 7.03
N GLN A 58 -1.48 0.87 6.83
CA GLN A 58 -1.27 2.21 6.26
C GLN A 58 -0.29 3.10 7.04
N MET A 59 -0.20 2.92 8.36
CA MET A 59 0.69 3.72 9.21
C MET A 59 2.07 3.11 9.38
N SER A 60 2.20 1.79 9.26
CA SER A 60 3.43 1.04 9.53
C SER A 60 4.19 0.65 8.26
N THR A 61 3.48 0.36 7.17
CA THR A 61 4.05 0.00 5.88
C THR A 61 4.44 1.28 5.13
N LYS A 62 5.72 1.61 5.14
CA LYS A 62 6.27 2.72 4.36
C LYS A 62 7.69 2.39 3.92
N VAL A 63 8.10 2.94 2.78
CA VAL A 63 9.49 2.88 2.32
C VAL A 63 10.27 4.00 3.00
N THR A 64 11.49 3.72 3.44
CA THR A 64 12.43 4.72 3.90
C THR A 64 13.56 4.78 2.88
N LEU A 65 13.72 5.94 2.26
CA LEU A 65 14.81 6.18 1.33
C LEU A 65 16.09 6.52 2.11
N ILE A 66 17.21 5.90 1.74
CA ILE A 66 18.51 6.10 2.40
C ILE A 66 19.38 7.02 1.55
N ASN A 67 19.44 6.77 0.23
CA ASN A 67 20.30 7.51 -0.70
C ASN A 67 19.78 7.33 -2.13
N VAL A 68 19.92 8.37 -2.96
CA VAL A 68 19.76 8.31 -4.41
C VAL A 68 21.00 8.85 -5.10
N VAL A 69 21.49 8.10 -6.08
CA VAL A 69 22.64 8.46 -6.92
C VAL A 69 22.24 8.44 -8.39
N ILE A 70 22.81 9.33 -9.19
CA ILE A 70 22.62 9.32 -10.65
C ILE A 70 23.40 8.14 -11.25
N GLU A 71 22.72 7.19 -11.90
CA GLU A 71 23.34 6.00 -12.51
C GLU A 71 23.71 6.25 -13.98
N THR A 72 22.77 6.80 -14.76
CA THR A 72 22.95 7.03 -16.21
C THR A 72 22.41 8.40 -16.59
N VAL A 73 23.15 9.10 -17.46
CA VAL A 73 22.72 10.34 -18.10
C VAL A 73 23.11 10.27 -19.57
N ASP A 74 22.16 9.92 -20.44
CA ASP A 74 22.33 9.98 -21.89
C ASP A 74 21.36 11.00 -22.50
N ALA A 75 21.90 12.12 -22.99
CA ALA A 75 21.13 13.17 -23.64
C ALA A 75 20.89 12.92 -25.15
N GLY A 76 21.54 11.91 -25.74
CA GLY A 76 21.40 11.57 -27.16
C GLY A 76 20.20 10.66 -27.46
N THR A 77 19.80 9.85 -26.48
CA THR A 77 18.53 9.10 -26.42
C THR A 77 18.09 9.23 -24.97
N PRO A 78 16.91 9.84 -24.67
CA PRO A 78 16.52 10.15 -23.30
C PRO A 78 16.51 8.84 -22.50
N ASN A 79 17.57 8.68 -21.71
CA ASN A 79 17.78 7.55 -20.83
C ASN A 79 18.46 8.14 -19.59
N PHE A 80 17.65 8.33 -18.56
CA PHE A 80 18.07 8.91 -17.30
C PHE A 80 17.69 7.92 -16.20
N GLU A 81 18.67 7.48 -15.43
CA GLU A 81 18.47 6.44 -14.42
C GLU A 81 18.98 6.91 -13.06
N LEU A 82 18.20 6.61 -12.01
CA LEU A 82 18.57 6.83 -10.62
C LEU A 82 18.76 5.50 -9.89
N PHE A 83 19.89 5.37 -9.22
CA PHE A 83 20.16 4.26 -8.30
C PHE A 83 19.68 4.64 -6.89
N ALA A 84 18.56 4.06 -6.46
CA ALA A 84 18.01 4.28 -5.12
C ALA A 84 18.37 3.14 -4.18
N THR A 85 18.79 3.52 -2.97
CA THR A 85 18.95 2.62 -1.83
C THR A 85 17.83 2.88 -0.83
N LEU A 86 17.08 1.84 -0.50
CA LEU A 86 15.89 1.94 0.33
C LEU A 86 15.73 0.75 1.28
N GLU A 87 14.91 0.94 2.31
CA GLU A 87 14.49 -0.12 3.22
C GLU A 87 13.02 0.05 3.60
N LEU A 88 12.33 -1.03 3.96
CA LEU A 88 11.00 -0.92 4.56
C LEU A 88 11.14 -0.46 6.01
N ALA A 89 10.25 0.42 6.45
CA ALA A 89 10.27 0.93 7.80
C ALA A 89 10.13 -0.18 8.86
N PRO A 90 10.67 0.05 10.07
CA PRO A 90 10.53 -0.92 11.15
C PRO A 90 9.05 -1.10 11.51
N GLY A 91 8.60 -2.35 11.47
CA GLY A 91 7.20 -2.72 11.76
C GLY A 91 6.29 -2.80 10.54
N SER A 92 6.80 -2.53 9.33
CA SER A 92 6.09 -2.86 8.08
C SER A 92 5.95 -4.37 7.93
N GLU A 93 4.90 -4.81 7.24
CA GLU A 93 4.80 -6.19 6.77
C GLU A 93 5.61 -6.36 5.47
N PRO A 94 5.97 -7.60 5.08
CA PRO A 94 6.61 -7.85 3.79
C PRO A 94 5.68 -7.45 2.64
N THR A 95 6.19 -6.62 1.73
CA THR A 95 5.43 -6.12 0.56
C THR A 95 6.15 -6.53 -0.71
N GLN A 96 5.43 -6.76 -1.81
CA GLN A 96 6.11 -7.02 -3.08
C GLN A 96 6.65 -5.73 -3.69
N SER A 97 7.70 -5.84 -4.49
CA SER A 97 8.34 -4.68 -5.11
C SER A 97 7.49 -4.02 -6.20
N ASP A 98 6.59 -4.75 -6.86
CA ASP A 98 5.61 -4.21 -7.82
C ASP A 98 4.46 -3.45 -7.13
N ASP A 99 4.16 -3.76 -5.87
CA ASP A 99 3.17 -3.05 -5.06
C ASP A 99 3.70 -1.68 -4.57
N ILE A 100 4.95 -1.33 -4.89
CA ILE A 100 5.58 -0.06 -4.54
C ILE A 100 5.84 0.73 -5.81
N GLY A 101 5.06 1.79 -6.00
CA GLY A 101 5.24 2.75 -7.08
C GLY A 101 6.17 3.89 -6.66
N TYR A 102 6.93 4.40 -7.62
CA TYR A 102 7.63 5.68 -7.51
C TYR A 102 7.07 6.66 -8.54
N THR A 103 7.11 7.95 -8.21
CA THR A 103 6.78 9.04 -9.13
C THR A 103 7.75 10.19 -8.88
N VAL A 104 8.48 10.57 -9.91
CA VAL A 104 9.31 11.77 -9.91
C VAL A 104 8.56 12.85 -10.68
N ILE A 105 8.39 13.99 -10.05
CA ILE A 105 7.68 15.16 -10.57
C ILE A 105 8.74 16.22 -10.85
N CYS A 106 8.75 16.71 -12.08
CA CYS A 106 9.62 17.77 -12.53
C CYS A 106 8.81 18.82 -13.29
N LEU A 107 9.39 20.01 -13.42
CA LEU A 107 8.89 21.01 -14.35
C LEU A 107 9.62 20.75 -15.67
N GLY A 108 8.87 20.28 -16.67
CA GLY A 108 9.37 20.17 -18.03
C GLY A 108 9.55 21.56 -18.63
N ASP A 109 10.49 21.68 -19.56
CA ASP A 109 10.68 22.87 -20.40
C ASP A 109 10.20 22.57 -21.84
N GLY A 110 9.12 21.80 -22.00
CA GLY A 110 8.50 21.44 -23.29
C GLY A 110 8.83 20.02 -23.81
N PRO A 111 8.26 19.61 -24.96
CA PRO A 111 8.11 18.21 -25.41
C PRO A 111 9.41 17.44 -25.73
N ASP A 112 10.57 18.06 -25.52
CA ASP A 112 11.90 17.51 -25.82
C ASP A 112 12.82 17.50 -24.57
N ASN A 113 12.32 17.79 -23.36
CA ASN A 113 13.13 17.80 -22.11
C ASN A 113 14.42 18.61 -22.20
N THR A 114 14.45 19.65 -23.05
CA THR A 114 15.56 20.59 -23.18
C THR A 114 15.36 21.77 -22.22
N PRO A 115 16.28 22.02 -21.28
CA PRO A 115 16.18 23.17 -20.39
C PRO A 115 16.09 24.50 -21.17
N GLY A 116 15.06 25.31 -20.91
CA GLY A 116 14.95 26.70 -21.36
C GLY A 116 13.95 27.03 -22.48
N THR A 117 13.01 26.14 -22.84
CA THR A 117 11.86 26.51 -23.68
C THR A 117 10.61 26.71 -22.82
N ALA A 118 9.99 27.88 -22.92
CA ALA A 118 8.95 28.39 -22.03
C ALA A 118 7.60 27.63 -22.13
N ASP A 119 7.57 26.39 -21.68
CA ASP A 119 6.35 25.64 -21.41
C ASP A 119 6.46 25.03 -20.01
N ASP A 120 5.88 25.70 -19.01
CA ASP A 120 5.85 25.31 -17.59
C ASP A 120 4.84 24.17 -17.38
N THR A 121 5.13 23.01 -17.99
CA THR A 121 4.31 21.81 -17.87
C THR A 121 4.88 20.87 -16.82
N THR A 122 4.04 20.38 -15.92
CA THR A 122 4.44 19.35 -14.97
C THR A 122 4.59 18.01 -15.67
N GLU A 123 5.78 17.42 -15.58
CA GLU A 123 6.09 16.09 -16.11
C GLU A 123 6.24 15.07 -14.97
N PHE A 124 6.00 13.80 -15.30
CA PHE A 124 5.98 12.70 -14.34
C PHE A 124 6.77 11.52 -14.93
N ALA A 125 7.89 11.17 -14.30
CA ALA A 125 8.52 9.88 -14.53
C ALA A 125 8.03 8.89 -13.48
N GLN A 126 7.52 7.73 -13.92
CA GLN A 126 6.78 6.81 -13.07
C GLN A 126 7.21 5.38 -13.36
N GLY A 127 7.24 4.59 -12.30
CA GLY A 127 7.50 3.16 -12.38
C GLY A 127 7.18 2.49 -11.05
N ASP A 128 7.53 1.23 -10.96
CA ASP A 128 7.50 0.45 -9.73
C ASP A 128 8.91 -0.01 -9.37
N LEU A 129 9.05 -0.77 -8.29
CA LEU A 129 10.35 -1.33 -7.92
C LEU A 129 10.58 -2.73 -8.53
N THR A 130 9.94 -3.05 -9.67
CA THR A 130 10.25 -4.29 -10.41
C THR A 130 11.68 -4.21 -10.95
N GLY A 131 12.58 -4.95 -10.31
CA GLY A 131 14.02 -4.75 -10.50
C GLY A 131 14.79 -4.70 -9.19
N ALA A 132 14.11 -4.43 -8.07
CA ALA A 132 14.76 -4.33 -6.77
C ALA A 132 15.51 -5.61 -6.39
N THR A 133 16.80 -5.45 -6.05
CA THR A 133 17.67 -6.52 -5.55
C THR A 133 18.08 -6.20 -4.11
N ALA A 134 18.58 -7.19 -3.38
CA ALA A 134 19.25 -6.91 -2.10
C ALA A 134 20.43 -5.95 -2.34
N HIS A 135 20.83 -5.16 -1.33
CA HIS A 135 21.92 -4.17 -1.45
C HIS A 135 23.24 -4.67 -2.06
N THR A 136 23.49 -5.98 -2.09
CA THR A 136 24.67 -6.57 -2.74
C THR A 136 24.55 -6.75 -4.26
N GLY A 137 23.38 -6.45 -4.84
CA GLY A 137 23.10 -6.55 -6.27
C GLY A 137 23.34 -5.24 -7.03
N ASP A 138 22.80 -5.18 -8.24
CA ASP A 138 22.89 -4.09 -9.22
C ASP A 138 21.59 -3.28 -9.36
N GLY A 139 20.57 -3.63 -8.57
CA GLY A 139 19.26 -2.97 -8.65
C GLY A 139 18.44 -3.32 -9.88
N ARG A 140 18.79 -4.39 -10.61
CA ARG A 140 18.07 -4.85 -11.81
C ARG A 140 17.85 -6.37 -11.79
N THR A 141 16.81 -6.83 -11.10
CA THR A 141 16.41 -8.25 -11.17
C THR A 141 16.13 -8.66 -12.61
N GLY A 142 16.47 -9.91 -12.94
CA GLY A 142 16.25 -10.44 -14.28
C GLY A 142 17.25 -9.94 -15.32
N ASP A 143 18.11 -8.96 -15.01
CA ASP A 143 19.17 -8.59 -15.95
C ASP A 143 20.15 -9.75 -16.20
N ALA A 144 20.84 -9.65 -17.33
CA ALA A 144 21.88 -10.60 -17.68
C ALA A 144 23.21 -10.21 -17.03
N ALA A 145 23.34 -10.36 -15.71
CA ALA A 145 24.66 -10.30 -15.08
C ALA A 145 25.59 -11.33 -15.77
N ASN A 146 26.57 -10.85 -16.54
CA ASN A 146 27.53 -11.61 -17.38
C ASN A 146 26.97 -12.34 -18.62
N GLY A 147 26.29 -11.63 -19.52
CA GLY A 147 26.12 -12.10 -20.91
C GLY A 147 25.16 -13.29 -21.10
N GLY A 148 24.26 -13.50 -20.13
CA GLY A 148 23.07 -14.34 -20.32
C GLY A 148 21.99 -13.64 -21.15
N THR A 149 20.88 -14.35 -21.40
CA THR A 149 19.67 -13.72 -21.94
C THR A 149 19.05 -12.85 -20.83
N ALA A 150 18.78 -11.57 -21.08
CA ALA A 150 18.02 -10.75 -20.14
C ALA A 150 16.67 -11.44 -19.88
N ALA A 151 16.43 -11.81 -18.63
CA ALA A 151 15.09 -12.13 -18.18
C ALA A 151 14.35 -10.79 -17.94
N ALA A 152 13.03 -10.80 -18.08
CA ALA A 152 12.24 -9.65 -17.67
C ALA A 152 12.45 -9.38 -16.17
N PRO A 153 12.45 -8.11 -15.72
CA PRO A 153 12.44 -7.79 -14.31
C PRO A 153 11.37 -8.57 -13.57
N VAL A 154 11.72 -9.12 -12.41
CA VAL A 154 10.83 -9.96 -11.60
C VAL A 154 10.61 -9.28 -10.27
N ALA A 155 9.34 -9.12 -9.91
CA ALA A 155 8.95 -8.65 -8.59
C ALA A 155 9.48 -9.59 -7.49
N GLN A 156 9.93 -9.02 -6.38
CA GLN A 156 10.39 -9.78 -5.24
C GLN A 156 9.77 -9.24 -3.96
N THR A 157 9.55 -10.11 -2.97
CA THR A 157 9.11 -9.70 -1.64
C THR A 157 10.23 -8.95 -0.93
N LEU A 158 9.94 -7.70 -0.56
CA LEU A 158 10.80 -6.84 0.23
C LEU A 158 10.45 -7.04 1.70
N ASN A 159 11.43 -7.42 2.51
CA ASN A 159 11.24 -7.64 3.94
C ASN A 159 11.69 -6.41 4.75
N PRO A 160 11.03 -6.10 5.88
CA PRO A 160 11.49 -5.07 6.80
C PRO A 160 12.86 -5.42 7.41
N GLY A 161 13.71 -4.40 7.58
CA GLY A 161 15.05 -4.55 8.17
C GLY A 161 16.12 -5.11 7.22
N THR A 162 15.80 -5.27 5.93
CA THR A 162 16.78 -5.52 4.87
C THR A 162 16.84 -4.34 3.92
N THR A 163 18.05 -3.94 3.55
CA THR A 163 18.28 -2.87 2.57
C THR A 163 18.24 -3.43 1.17
N TYR A 164 17.49 -2.75 0.30
CA TYR A 164 17.34 -3.07 -1.11
C TYR A 164 17.87 -1.91 -1.96
N VAL A 165 18.25 -2.25 -3.18
CA VAL A 165 18.67 -1.29 -4.20
C VAL A 165 17.88 -1.54 -5.46
N VAL A 166 17.57 -0.47 -6.17
CA VAL A 166 16.78 -0.49 -7.40
C VAL A 166 17.26 0.62 -8.31
N VAL A 167 17.27 0.34 -9.61
CA VAL A 167 17.44 1.38 -10.62
C VAL A 167 16.08 1.80 -11.15
N MET A 168 15.84 3.10 -11.10
CA MET A 168 14.59 3.73 -11.50
C MET A 168 14.84 4.57 -12.75
N ASP A 169 14.00 4.38 -13.75
CA ASP A 169 14.01 5.18 -14.97
C ASP A 169 13.27 6.51 -14.73
N ILE A 170 13.91 7.61 -15.15
CA ILE A 170 13.42 8.99 -15.03
C ILE A 170 13.51 9.73 -16.37
N ASP A 171 13.19 9.05 -17.46
CA ASP A 171 13.37 9.55 -18.83
C ASP A 171 12.61 10.86 -19.11
N GLU A 172 11.45 11.03 -18.49
CA GLU A 172 10.63 12.25 -18.54
C GLU A 172 11.14 13.36 -17.60
N CYS A 173 12.10 13.09 -16.72
CA CYS A 173 12.59 14.05 -15.71
C CYS A 173 14.12 14.12 -15.70
N ALA A 174 14.70 14.58 -16.81
CA ALA A 174 16.15 14.72 -16.98
C ALA A 174 16.81 15.57 -15.86
N PRO A 175 17.88 15.08 -15.20
CA PRO A 175 18.66 15.85 -14.24
C PRO A 175 19.24 17.13 -14.87
N ALA A 176 18.88 18.30 -14.32
CA ALA A 176 19.37 19.60 -14.79
C ALA A 176 20.14 20.35 -13.69
N ALA A 177 21.01 21.26 -14.10
CA ALA A 177 21.87 21.97 -13.15
C ALA A 177 21.09 22.96 -12.29
N ASN A 178 21.22 22.84 -10.96
CA ASN A 178 20.53 23.67 -9.97
C ASN A 178 18.99 23.58 -10.04
N THR A 179 18.44 22.43 -10.43
CA THR A 179 17.01 22.14 -10.33
C THR A 179 16.74 21.17 -9.19
N ASP A 180 15.51 21.20 -8.69
CA ASP A 180 14.97 20.29 -7.70
C ASP A 180 13.80 19.51 -8.31
N HIS A 181 13.81 18.20 -8.18
CA HIS A 181 12.67 17.35 -8.53
C HIS A 181 12.05 16.78 -7.25
N VAL A 182 10.75 16.50 -7.31
CA VAL A 182 10.03 15.91 -6.20
C VAL A 182 9.83 14.43 -6.45
N MET A 183 10.29 13.58 -5.54
CA MET A 183 10.09 12.13 -5.60
C MET A 183 9.07 11.70 -4.54
N LEU A 184 8.13 10.86 -4.96
CA LEU A 184 7.13 10.24 -4.11
C LEU A 184 7.19 8.72 -4.28
N PHE A 185 7.36 7.99 -3.17
CA PHE A 185 7.07 6.56 -3.15
C PHE A 185 5.69 6.32 -2.56
N THR A 186 4.94 5.42 -3.16
CA THR A 186 3.62 5.01 -2.71
C THR A 186 3.57 3.49 -2.61
N VAL A 187 3.19 2.97 -1.45
CA VAL A 187 3.02 1.53 -1.24
C VAL A 187 1.53 1.18 -1.29
N GLU A 188 1.15 0.11 -1.99
CA GLU A 188 -0.22 -0.41 -1.96
C GLU A 188 -0.59 -0.82 -0.53
N ALA A 189 -1.77 -0.40 -0.05
CA ALA A 189 -2.23 -0.55 1.34
C ALA A 189 -1.33 0.09 2.43
N GLY A 190 -0.22 0.73 2.04
CA GLY A 190 0.70 1.40 2.93
C GLY A 190 0.61 2.93 2.88
N GLY A 191 1.63 3.56 3.43
CA GLY A 191 1.84 5.00 3.39
C GLY A 191 2.63 5.45 2.15
N SER A 192 2.86 6.76 2.09
CA SER A 192 3.70 7.38 1.06
C SER A 192 4.86 8.13 1.70
N THR A 193 6.00 8.16 1.02
CA THR A 193 7.17 8.94 1.45
C THR A 193 7.60 9.90 0.37
N TYR A 194 7.90 11.11 0.81
CA TYR A 194 8.27 12.23 -0.04
C TYR A 194 9.76 12.52 0.17
N GLU A 195 10.49 12.70 -0.93
CA GLU A 195 11.87 13.14 -0.95
C GLU A 195 12.07 14.20 -2.03
N GLU A 196 13.01 15.11 -1.81
CA GLU A 196 13.39 16.14 -2.78
C GLU A 196 14.75 15.79 -3.36
N LEU A 197 14.83 15.60 -4.67
CA LEU A 197 16.06 15.34 -5.39
C LEU A 197 16.70 16.68 -5.73
N GLN A 198 17.85 16.98 -5.12
CA GLN A 198 18.57 18.23 -5.35
C GLN A 198 19.76 18.00 -6.28
N TYR A 199 19.67 18.54 -7.49
CA TYR A 199 20.76 18.44 -8.46
C TYR A 199 21.74 19.59 -8.29
N GLY A 200 23.03 19.26 -8.24
CA GLY A 200 24.11 20.25 -8.16
C GLY A 200 24.24 21.12 -9.41
N SER A 201 25.28 21.96 -9.46
CA SER A 201 25.53 22.87 -10.58
C SER A 201 26.02 22.19 -11.87
N SER A 202 26.32 20.89 -11.81
CA SER A 202 26.75 20.06 -12.95
C SER A 202 26.44 18.60 -12.64
N PRO A 203 25.16 18.16 -12.72
CA PRO A 203 24.79 16.78 -12.41
C PRO A 203 25.50 15.82 -13.37
N SER A 204 26.10 14.78 -12.79
CA SER A 204 26.87 13.76 -13.49
C SER A 204 26.67 12.39 -12.85
N VAL A 205 26.95 11.33 -13.62
CA VAL A 205 26.87 9.95 -13.11
C VAL A 205 27.75 9.79 -11.86
N GLY A 206 27.16 9.25 -10.80
CA GLY A 206 27.77 9.07 -9.49
C GLY A 206 27.50 10.21 -8.50
N ASP A 207 26.85 11.29 -8.92
CA ASP A 207 26.45 12.36 -7.99
C ASP A 207 25.30 11.91 -7.10
N VAL A 208 25.43 12.20 -5.81
CA VAL A 208 24.40 11.98 -4.79
C VAL A 208 23.40 13.14 -4.85
N VAL A 209 22.12 12.81 -4.98
CA VAL A 209 21.02 13.80 -5.13
C VAL A 209 20.06 13.82 -3.93
N VAL A 210 20.26 12.91 -2.96
CA VAL A 210 19.61 12.89 -1.63
C VAL A 210 20.62 12.57 -0.54
#